data_AF-A0A7I8BKJ5-F1
#
_entry.id   AF-A0A7I8BKJ5-F1
#
_cell.length_a   1.000
_cell.length_b   1.000
_cell.length_c   1.000
_cell.angle_alpha   90.00
_cell.angle_beta   90.00
_cell.angle_gamma   90.00
#
_symmetry.space_group_name_H-M   'P 1'
#
loop_
_entity.id
_entity.type
_entity.pdbx_description
1 polymer ?
#
loop_
_entity_poly.entity_id
_entity_poly.type
_entity_poly.pdbx_seq_one_letter_code
_entity_poly.pdbx_strand_id
1 'polypeptide(L)'
;MQETMTLTFRRPITAGKGENAKTYTELQLREPLAGDYEQAEKSGGKYGFVVALVAIVSGVPIDVVDELFSSEIDEAEDFFSGFADEAVLMPDVRSPDEFSLELQAPVKLTDDATALNATKLDLCEPTNLQRRKARQAGGPFASSIELISIVARVPRKTVRALSARDFHSATGYFNGFQIRRRPD
;
A
#
# COMPACT_ATOMS: atom_id res chain seq x y z
N MET A 1 -2.07 -12.15 11.09
CA MET A 1 -3.13 -11.18 11.44
C MET A 1 -4.46 -11.58 10.78
N GLN A 2 -5.59 -10.92 11.08
CA GLN A 2 -6.83 -11.09 10.29
C GLN A 2 -6.69 -10.32 8.96
N GLU A 3 -7.15 -10.90 7.85
CA GLU A 3 -7.03 -10.32 6.50
C GLU A 3 -8.07 -9.22 6.21
N THR A 4 -9.13 -9.19 7.01
CA THR A 4 -10.26 -8.27 6.88
C THR A 4 -10.70 -7.79 8.26
N MET A 5 -11.25 -6.58 8.34
CA MET A 5 -11.82 -6.03 9.56
C MET A 5 -13.17 -5.38 9.28
N THR A 6 -14.15 -5.66 10.14
CA THR A 6 -15.40 -4.88 10.20
C THR A 6 -15.27 -3.83 11.28
N LEU A 7 -15.40 -2.56 10.91
CA LEU A 7 -15.43 -1.45 11.86
C LEU A 7 -16.86 -0.95 11.97
N THR A 8 -17.47 -1.15 13.14
CA THR A 8 -18.83 -0.68 13.44
C THR A 8 -18.79 0.76 13.92
N PHE A 9 -19.61 1.63 13.32
CA PHE A 9 -19.65 3.03 13.68
C PHE A 9 -20.34 3.22 15.03
N ARG A 10 -19.74 4.02 15.90
CA ARG A 10 -20.32 4.40 17.19
C ARG A 10 -21.63 5.16 17.05
N ARG A 11 -21.80 5.89 15.93
CA ARG A 11 -23.06 6.51 15.53
C ARG A 11 -23.30 6.25 14.05
N PRO A 12 -24.54 5.96 13.62
CA PRO A 12 -24.86 5.95 12.21
C PRO A 12 -24.58 7.32 11.57
N ILE A 13 -23.96 7.32 10.38
CA ILE A 13 -23.69 8.53 9.60
C ILE A 13 -24.53 8.46 8.34
N THR A 14 -25.28 9.53 8.04
CA THR A 14 -26.12 9.59 6.83
C THR A 14 -25.54 10.59 5.85
N ALA A 15 -25.24 10.14 4.63
CA ALA A 15 -24.76 11.00 3.56
C ALA A 15 -25.69 10.96 2.35
N GLY A 16 -25.69 12.03 1.57
CA GLY A 16 -26.61 12.24 0.45
C GLY A 16 -27.80 13.14 0.82
N LYS A 17 -28.72 13.34 -0.13
CA LYS A 17 -29.92 14.17 0.04
C LYS A 17 -31.12 13.49 -0.63
N GLY A 18 -32.31 13.68 -0.05
CA GLY A 18 -33.57 13.16 -0.58
C GLY A 18 -33.56 11.64 -0.69
N GLU A 19 -34.04 11.12 -1.81
CA GLU A 19 -34.13 9.67 -2.09
C GLU A 19 -32.77 8.97 -2.18
N ASN A 20 -31.67 9.72 -2.33
CA ASN A 20 -30.30 9.19 -2.39
C ASN A 20 -29.58 9.21 -1.04
N ALA A 21 -30.26 9.54 0.05
CA ALA A 21 -29.67 9.48 1.39
C ALA A 21 -29.41 8.02 1.79
N LYS A 22 -28.15 7.72 2.13
CA LYS A 22 -27.73 6.40 2.63
C LYS A 22 -27.17 6.54 4.03
N THR A 23 -27.64 5.68 4.93
CA THR A 23 -27.12 5.56 6.29
C THR A 23 -26.07 4.46 6.34
N TYR A 24 -24.92 4.79 6.93
CA TYR A 24 -23.79 3.90 7.15
C TYR A 24 -23.68 3.63 8.65
N THR A 25 -23.56 2.35 9.00
CA THR A 25 -23.44 1.89 10.40
C THR A 25 -22.15 1.13 10.64
N GLU A 26 -21.44 0.77 9.57
CA GLU A 26 -20.18 0.05 9.60
C GLU A 26 -19.45 0.27 8.27
N LEU A 27 -18.16 -0.07 8.28
CA LEU A 27 -17.35 -0.23 7.07
C LEU A 27 -16.58 -1.54 7.13
N GLN A 28 -16.18 -2.03 5.96
CA GLN A 28 -15.40 -3.25 5.80
C GLN A 28 -14.03 -2.90 5.24
N LEU A 29 -12.97 -3.40 5.86
CA LEU A 29 -11.58 -3.21 5.45
C LEU A 29 -10.96 -4.55 5.07
N ARG A 30 -9.99 -4.46 4.16
CA ARG A 30 -9.10 -5.55 3.75
C ARG A 30 -7.66 -5.06 3.83
N GLU A 31 -6.70 -5.97 3.71
CA GLU A 31 -5.32 -5.59 3.39
C GLU A 31 -5.29 -4.62 2.20
N PRO A 32 -4.67 -3.42 2.33
CA PRO A 32 -4.52 -2.49 1.22
C PRO A 32 -3.63 -3.05 0.11
N LEU A 33 -3.88 -2.63 -1.13
CA LEU A 33 -2.95 -2.85 -2.23
C LEU A 33 -2.01 -1.66 -2.35
N ALA A 34 -0.84 -1.85 -2.97
CA ALA A 34 0.08 -0.76 -3.27
C ALA A 34 -0.60 0.40 -4.02
N GLY A 35 -1.54 0.10 -4.93
CA GLY A 35 -2.33 1.08 -5.65
C GLY A 35 -3.27 1.89 -4.76
N ASP A 36 -3.79 1.31 -3.68
CA ASP A 36 -4.64 2.03 -2.72
C ASP A 36 -3.82 3.09 -1.97
N TYR A 37 -2.60 2.75 -1.56
CA TYR A 37 -1.68 3.72 -0.96
C TYR A 37 -1.30 4.86 -1.92
N GLU A 38 -1.00 4.56 -3.18
CA GLU A 38 -0.73 5.58 -4.20
C GLU A 38 -1.96 6.49 -4.44
N GLN A 39 -3.16 5.91 -4.42
CA GLN A 39 -4.39 6.68 -4.60
C GLN A 39 -4.67 7.55 -3.36
N ALA A 40 -4.49 7.01 -2.16
CA ALA A 40 -4.65 7.73 -0.89
C ALA A 40 -3.65 8.88 -0.77
N GLU A 41 -2.41 8.69 -1.23
CA GLU A 41 -1.40 9.76 -1.31
C GLU A 41 -1.88 10.94 -2.18
N LYS A 42 -2.56 10.65 -3.29
CA LYS A 42 -3.06 11.68 -4.22
C LYS A 42 -4.30 12.39 -3.70
N SER A 43 -5.17 11.69 -2.98
CA SER A 43 -6.44 12.23 -2.47
C SER A 43 -6.38 12.73 -1.03
N GLY A 44 -5.32 12.38 -0.29
CA GLY A 44 -5.17 12.66 1.15
C GLY A 44 -4.95 14.13 1.53
N GLY A 45 -4.99 15.07 0.58
CA GLY A 45 -4.73 16.48 0.81
C GLY A 45 -5.53 17.08 1.97
N LYS A 46 -6.83 17.36 1.76
CA LYS A 46 -7.69 17.99 2.78
C LYS A 46 -7.93 17.10 4.01
N TYR A 47 -8.07 15.79 3.78
CA TYR A 47 -8.60 14.83 4.76
C TYR A 47 -7.52 14.10 5.56
N GLY A 48 -6.27 14.15 5.11
CA GLY A 48 -5.21 13.28 5.61
C GLY A 48 -5.19 11.93 4.89
N PHE A 49 -4.02 11.27 4.94
CA PHE A 49 -3.74 10.03 4.23
C PHE A 49 -4.58 8.85 4.75
N VAL A 50 -4.68 8.69 6.08
CA VAL A 50 -5.38 7.55 6.69
C VAL A 50 -6.87 7.57 6.35
N VAL A 51 -7.54 8.73 6.49
CA VAL A 51 -8.94 8.92 6.10
C VAL A 51 -9.16 8.57 4.63
N ALA A 52 -8.28 9.04 3.75
CA ALA A 52 -8.35 8.72 2.33
C ALA A 52 -8.16 7.22 2.06
N LEU A 53 -7.22 6.56 2.75
CA LEU A 53 -6.97 5.13 2.62
C LEU A 53 -8.16 4.30 3.10
N VAL A 54 -8.74 4.63 4.25
CA VAL A 54 -9.96 3.99 4.76
C VAL A 54 -11.11 4.10 3.76
N ALA A 55 -11.32 5.30 3.18
CA ALA A 55 -12.37 5.51 2.18
C ALA A 55 -12.13 4.67 0.90
N ILE A 56 -10.89 4.59 0.42
CA ILE A 56 -10.53 3.81 -0.78
C ILE A 56 -10.72 2.31 -0.53
N VAL A 57 -10.22 1.81 0.59
CA VAL A 57 -10.24 0.37 0.90
C VAL A 57 -11.66 -0.11 1.19
N SER A 58 -12.47 0.70 1.91
CA SER A 58 -13.84 0.35 2.26
C SER A 58 -14.88 0.64 1.17
N GLY A 59 -14.56 1.55 0.24
CA GLY A 59 -15.52 2.09 -0.72
C GLY A 59 -16.58 3.01 -0.10
N VAL A 60 -16.46 3.35 1.19
CA VAL A 60 -17.33 4.34 1.85
C VAL A 60 -16.91 5.75 1.44
N PRO A 61 -17.85 6.68 1.16
CA PRO A 61 -17.50 8.05 0.76
C PRO A 61 -16.58 8.73 1.77
N ILE A 62 -15.59 9.48 1.27
CA ILE A 62 -14.59 10.11 2.14
C ILE A 62 -15.21 11.07 3.17
N ASP A 63 -16.27 11.81 2.81
CA ASP A 63 -16.96 12.69 3.75
C ASP A 63 -17.68 11.93 4.88
N VAL A 64 -18.06 10.66 4.66
CA VAL A 64 -18.61 9.79 5.72
C VAL A 64 -17.51 9.30 6.63
N VAL A 65 -16.36 8.92 6.07
CA VAL A 65 -15.18 8.50 6.85
C VAL A 65 -14.63 9.66 7.68
N ASP A 66 -14.60 10.86 7.12
CA ASP A 66 -14.16 12.11 7.79
C ASP A 66 -15.06 12.51 8.98
N GLU A 67 -16.27 11.94 9.06
CA GLU A 67 -17.21 12.13 10.16
C GLU A 67 -17.07 11.10 11.30
N LEU A 68 -16.21 10.08 11.13
CA LEU A 68 -15.91 9.10 12.17
C LEU A 68 -15.16 9.76 13.32
N PHE A 69 -15.26 9.16 14.51
CA PHE A 69 -14.44 9.57 15.64
C PHE A 69 -12.97 9.24 15.38
N SER A 70 -12.06 10.08 15.86
CA SER A 70 -10.61 9.86 15.67
C SER A 70 -10.17 8.47 16.14
N SER A 71 -10.71 7.97 17.24
CA SER A 71 -10.39 6.63 17.75
C SER A 71 -10.84 5.49 16.82
N GLU A 72 -11.85 5.70 15.98
CA GLU A 72 -12.25 4.73 14.95
C GLU A 72 -11.30 4.80 13.76
N ILE A 73 -10.77 5.98 13.43
CA ILE A 73 -9.69 6.12 12.44
C ILE A 73 -8.40 5.48 12.94
N ASP A 74 -8.06 5.67 14.22
CA ASP A 74 -6.88 5.05 14.85
C ASP A 74 -7.00 3.51 14.80
N GLU A 75 -8.18 2.94 15.06
CA GLU A 75 -8.41 1.48 14.95
C GLU A 75 -8.19 0.96 13.52
N ALA A 76 -8.61 1.72 12.51
CA ALA A 76 -8.34 1.39 11.11
C ALA A 76 -6.86 1.53 10.74
N GLU A 77 -6.16 2.53 11.29
CA GLU A 77 -4.72 2.72 11.12
C GLU A 77 -3.91 1.58 11.74
N ASP A 78 -4.28 1.15 12.95
CA ASP A 78 -3.66 0.00 13.63
C ASP A 78 -3.84 -1.28 12.79
N PHE A 79 -5.03 -1.48 12.22
CA PHE A 79 -5.28 -2.60 11.31
C PHE A 79 -4.39 -2.54 10.07
N PHE A 80 -4.21 -1.37 9.44
CA PHE A 80 -3.32 -1.27 8.28
C PHE A 80 -1.84 -1.44 8.64
N SER A 81 -1.42 -0.91 9.79
CA SER A 81 -0.02 -0.96 10.24
C SER A 81 0.46 -2.38 10.51
N GLY A 82 -0.42 -3.25 11.00
CA GLY A 82 -0.05 -4.65 11.25
C GLY A 82 0.36 -5.43 9.99
N PHE A 83 -0.05 -5.03 8.79
CA PHE A 83 0.45 -5.64 7.54
C PHE A 83 1.88 -5.21 7.21
N ALA A 84 2.27 -3.98 7.56
CA ALA A 84 3.64 -3.51 7.37
C ALA A 84 4.60 -4.21 8.35
N ASP A 85 4.15 -4.50 9.57
CA ASP A 85 4.93 -5.23 10.58
C ASP A 85 5.17 -6.70 10.19
N GLU A 86 4.24 -7.32 9.44
CA GLU A 86 4.37 -8.68 8.92
C GLU A 86 5.20 -8.76 7.62
N ALA A 87 5.63 -7.63 7.05
CA ALA A 87 6.48 -7.62 5.88
C ALA A 87 7.83 -8.29 6.18
N VAL A 88 8.42 -8.95 5.18
CA VAL A 88 9.78 -9.50 5.26
C VAL A 88 10.75 -8.33 5.22
N LEU A 89 11.02 -7.77 6.40
CA LEU A 89 11.98 -6.70 6.59
C LEU A 89 13.33 -7.30 7.02
N MET A 90 14.42 -6.69 6.55
CA MET A 90 15.75 -6.87 7.12
C MET A 90 16.12 -5.60 7.90
N PRO A 91 15.44 -5.29 9.02
CA PRO A 91 15.85 -4.15 9.83
C PRO A 91 17.29 -4.41 10.29
N ASP A 92 18.12 -3.37 10.24
CA ASP A 92 19.50 -3.38 10.76
C ASP A 92 20.56 -4.12 9.92
N VAL A 93 20.21 -4.73 8.79
CA VAL A 93 21.18 -5.36 7.89
C VAL A 93 21.08 -4.74 6.50
N ARG A 94 22.24 -4.42 5.89
CA ARG A 94 22.28 -3.98 4.49
C ARG A 94 21.70 -5.09 3.62
N SER A 95 20.78 -4.73 2.73
CA SER A 95 20.21 -5.68 1.78
C SER A 95 21.28 -6.27 0.85
N PRO A 96 21.12 -7.55 0.45
CA PRO A 96 22.00 -8.18 -0.54
C PRO A 96 21.83 -7.50 -1.90
N ASP A 97 22.86 -7.58 -2.75
CA ASP A 97 22.84 -6.92 -4.07
C ASP A 97 21.74 -7.47 -5.00
N GLU A 98 21.30 -8.71 -4.77
CA GLU A 98 20.18 -9.38 -5.44
C GLU A 98 19.24 -10.01 -4.39
N PHE A 99 17.93 -10.00 -4.67
CA PHE A 99 16.91 -10.55 -3.78
C PHE A 99 15.70 -11.04 -4.56
N SER A 100 15.30 -12.30 -4.35
CA SER A 100 14.06 -12.85 -4.92
C SER A 100 12.98 -12.85 -3.83
N LEU A 101 11.96 -12.02 -4.02
CA LEU A 101 10.79 -11.96 -3.14
C LEU A 101 9.69 -12.85 -3.71
N GLU A 102 9.42 -14.00 -3.08
CA GLU A 102 8.21 -14.77 -3.36
C GLU A 102 7.00 -14.01 -2.79
N LEU A 103 5.96 -13.82 -3.61
CA LEU A 103 4.78 -13.07 -3.21
C LEU A 103 3.90 -13.93 -2.31
N GLN A 104 3.51 -13.39 -1.15
CA GLN A 104 2.51 -14.02 -0.29
C GLN A 104 1.15 -14.09 -0.99
N ALA A 105 0.82 -13.07 -1.77
CA ALA A 105 -0.38 -13.01 -2.60
C ALA A 105 0.00 -12.87 -4.09
N PRO A 106 0.01 -13.97 -4.87
CA PRO A 106 0.31 -13.90 -6.29
C PRO A 106 -0.62 -12.91 -7.02
N VAL A 107 -0.01 -12.04 -7.81
CA VAL A 107 -0.74 -11.10 -8.67
C VAL A 107 -1.20 -11.85 -9.92
N LYS A 108 -2.53 -11.90 -10.13
CA LYS A 108 -3.13 -12.40 -11.36
C LYS A 108 -4.08 -11.37 -11.96
N LEU A 109 -3.63 -10.65 -12.98
CA LEU A 109 -4.39 -9.59 -13.67
C LEU A 109 -4.96 -10.03 -15.04
N THR A 110 -4.49 -11.16 -15.58
CA THR A 110 -4.98 -11.77 -16.82
C THR A 110 -4.88 -13.29 -16.72
N ASP A 111 -5.59 -14.02 -17.58
CA ASP A 111 -5.45 -15.48 -17.71
C ASP A 111 -4.23 -15.89 -18.52
N ASP A 112 -3.66 -14.98 -19.32
CA ASP A 112 -2.46 -15.24 -20.11
C ASP A 112 -1.17 -15.18 -19.29
N ALA A 113 -0.17 -15.98 -19.66
CA ALA A 113 1.16 -15.95 -19.06
C ALA A 113 1.95 -14.70 -19.49
N THR A 114 1.63 -13.55 -18.91
CA THR A 114 2.25 -12.26 -19.19
C THR A 114 2.89 -11.65 -17.94
N ALA A 115 3.73 -10.62 -18.11
CA ALA A 115 4.30 -9.86 -17.00
C ALA A 115 3.26 -9.10 -16.13
N LEU A 116 1.98 -9.11 -16.54
CA LEU A 116 0.88 -8.62 -15.70
C LEU A 116 0.53 -9.59 -14.55
N ASN A 117 1.01 -10.84 -14.64
CA ASN A 117 0.93 -11.81 -13.56
C ASN A 117 2.31 -11.95 -12.92
N ALA A 118 2.35 -12.09 -11.60
CA ALA A 118 3.58 -12.30 -10.86
C ALA A 118 3.33 -13.22 -9.66
N THR A 119 4.19 -14.20 -9.47
CA THR A 119 4.27 -15.01 -8.23
C THR A 119 5.47 -14.62 -7.39
N LYS A 120 6.43 -13.90 -7.98
CA LYS A 120 7.65 -13.40 -7.33
C LYS A 120 8.12 -12.11 -7.98
N LEU A 121 9.01 -11.41 -7.30
CA LEU A 121 9.76 -10.25 -7.81
C LEU A 121 11.25 -10.51 -7.67
N ASP A 122 11.98 -10.47 -8.79
CA ASP A 122 13.43 -10.50 -8.79
C ASP A 122 13.97 -9.06 -8.67
N LEU A 123 14.52 -8.72 -7.50
CA LEU A 123 14.99 -7.38 -7.14
C LEU A 123 16.53 -7.33 -7.08
N CYS A 124 17.08 -6.14 -7.27
CA CYS A 124 18.51 -5.86 -7.10
C CYS A 124 18.75 -4.44 -6.58
N GLU A 125 19.99 -4.14 -6.17
CA GLU A 125 20.38 -2.78 -5.76
C GLU A 125 20.08 -1.78 -6.89
N PRO A 126 19.16 -0.81 -6.68
CA PRO A 126 18.82 0.13 -7.72
C PRO A 126 19.94 1.14 -7.94
N THR A 127 20.28 1.36 -9.21
CA THR A 127 21.20 2.44 -9.60
C THR A 127 20.63 3.82 -9.25
N ASN A 128 21.52 4.81 -9.10
CA ASN A 128 21.12 6.21 -8.93
C ASN A 128 20.23 6.73 -10.06
N LEU A 129 20.44 6.26 -11.30
CA LEU A 129 19.58 6.62 -12.44
C LEU A 129 18.15 6.10 -12.25
N GLN A 130 17.99 4.84 -11.84
CA GLN A 130 16.67 4.24 -11.59
C GLN A 130 15.96 4.95 -10.42
N ARG A 131 16.68 5.24 -9.32
CA ARG A 131 16.12 6.03 -8.20
C ARG A 131 15.65 7.42 -8.64
N ARG A 132 16.44 8.12 -9.45
CA ARG A 132 16.07 9.45 -9.97
C ARG A 132 14.85 9.38 -10.89
N LYS A 133 14.78 8.38 -11.78
CA LYS A 133 13.61 8.16 -12.65
C LYS A 133 12.37 7.88 -11.81
N ALA A 134 12.49 7.02 -10.80
CA ALA A 134 11.38 6.67 -9.92
C ALA A 134 10.78 7.88 -9.18
N ARG A 135 11.65 8.77 -8.66
CA ARG A 135 11.22 10.02 -7.99
C ARG A 135 10.40 10.97 -8.88
N GLN A 136 10.49 10.85 -10.21
CA GLN A 136 9.68 11.66 -11.12
C GLN A 136 8.19 11.27 -11.08
N ALA A 137 7.84 10.13 -10.47
CA ALA A 137 6.45 9.72 -10.26
C ALA A 137 5.72 10.61 -9.21
N GLY A 138 6.45 11.40 -8.42
CA GLY A 138 5.88 12.36 -7.48
C GLY A 138 6.05 11.91 -6.02
N GLY A 139 4.98 11.41 -5.42
CA GLY A 139 4.96 11.08 -3.99
C GLY A 139 5.73 9.80 -3.62
N PRO A 140 5.97 9.55 -2.32
CA PRO A 140 6.69 8.38 -1.83
C PRO A 140 6.12 7.04 -2.33
N PHE A 141 4.80 6.85 -2.34
CA PHE A 141 4.19 5.59 -2.78
C PHE A 141 4.28 5.43 -4.30
N ALA A 142 3.97 6.50 -5.06
CA ALA A 142 4.14 6.49 -6.51
C ALA A 142 5.59 6.21 -6.93
N SER A 143 6.56 6.80 -6.21
CA SER A 143 8.00 6.58 -6.44
C SER A 143 8.43 5.15 -6.11
N SER A 144 7.92 4.57 -5.01
CA SER A 144 8.19 3.18 -4.65
C SER A 144 7.64 2.20 -5.67
N ILE A 145 6.39 2.40 -6.12
CA ILE A 145 5.78 1.61 -7.20
C ILE A 145 6.64 1.67 -8.46
N GLU A 146 7.09 2.87 -8.83
CA GLU A 146 7.93 3.03 -10.01
C GLU A 146 9.30 2.38 -9.86
N LEU A 147 9.91 2.48 -8.68
CA LEU A 147 11.21 1.86 -8.43
C LEU A 147 11.12 0.33 -8.51
N ILE A 148 10.12 -0.28 -7.87
CA ILE A 148 9.86 -1.72 -7.96
C ILE A 148 9.64 -2.12 -9.41
N SER A 149 8.79 -1.38 -10.14
CA SER A 149 8.49 -1.67 -11.56
C SER A 149 9.75 -1.68 -12.43
N ILE A 150 10.62 -0.68 -12.26
CA ILE A 150 11.87 -0.56 -13.01
C ILE A 150 12.87 -1.67 -12.65
N VAL A 151 13.02 -1.98 -11.36
CA VAL A 151 14.02 -2.94 -10.88
C VAL A 151 13.59 -4.37 -11.19
N ALA A 152 12.36 -4.75 -10.83
CA ALA A 152 11.80 -6.08 -11.08
C ALA A 152 11.37 -6.30 -12.54
N ARG A 153 11.41 -5.26 -13.38
CA ARG A 153 11.01 -5.31 -14.79
C ARG A 153 9.57 -5.80 -14.99
N VAL A 154 8.69 -5.49 -14.04
CA VAL A 154 7.25 -5.77 -14.13
C VAL A 154 6.48 -4.46 -14.36
N PRO A 155 5.33 -4.47 -15.06
CA PRO A 155 4.49 -3.29 -15.23
C PRO A 155 4.06 -2.66 -13.90
N ARG A 156 3.94 -1.32 -13.86
CA ARG A 156 3.36 -0.60 -12.70
C ARG A 156 2.00 -1.15 -12.26
N LYS A 157 1.21 -1.63 -13.22
CA LYS A 157 -0.11 -2.23 -12.95
C LYS A 157 0.03 -3.50 -12.08
N THR A 158 1.04 -4.32 -12.34
CA THR A 158 1.38 -5.49 -11.50
C THR A 158 1.79 -5.04 -10.12
N VAL A 159 2.67 -4.04 -10.02
CA VAL A 159 3.14 -3.51 -8.72
C VAL A 159 2.01 -2.92 -7.90
N ARG A 160 1.08 -2.17 -8.52
CA ARG A 160 -0.12 -1.63 -7.86
C ARG A 160 -1.04 -2.70 -7.28
N ALA A 161 -0.98 -3.92 -7.80
CA ALA A 161 -1.79 -5.04 -7.36
C ALA A 161 -1.10 -5.89 -6.28
N LEU A 162 0.12 -5.53 -5.85
CA LEU A 162 0.77 -6.18 -4.71
C LEU A 162 -0.01 -5.90 -3.43
N SER A 163 -0.08 -6.90 -2.56
CA SER A 163 -0.53 -6.75 -1.18
C SER A 163 0.36 -5.77 -0.41
N ALA A 164 -0.14 -5.21 0.69
CA ALA A 164 0.63 -4.33 1.56
C ALA A 164 1.90 -5.04 2.06
N ARG A 165 1.80 -6.29 2.50
CA ARG A 165 2.94 -7.11 2.95
C ARG A 165 4.01 -7.25 1.87
N ASP A 166 3.62 -7.63 0.65
CA ASP A 166 4.56 -7.83 -0.45
C ASP A 166 5.18 -6.50 -0.91
N PHE A 167 4.38 -5.44 -0.96
CA PHE A 167 4.85 -4.10 -1.29
C PHE A 167 5.81 -3.55 -0.23
N HIS A 168 5.50 -3.70 1.06
CA HIS A 168 6.37 -3.30 2.17
C HIS A 168 7.66 -4.13 2.21
N SER A 169 7.60 -5.42 1.89
CA SER A 169 8.80 -6.27 1.78
C SER A 169 9.73 -5.77 0.66
N ALA A 170 9.17 -5.46 -0.51
CA ALA A 170 9.95 -4.93 -1.63
C ALA A 170 10.54 -3.53 -1.34
N THR A 171 9.79 -2.65 -0.69
CA THR A 171 10.30 -1.31 -0.30
C THR A 171 11.32 -1.40 0.83
N GLY A 172 11.13 -2.30 1.79
CA GLY A 172 12.06 -2.61 2.88
C GLY A 172 13.42 -3.06 2.35
N TYR A 173 13.43 -3.93 1.33
CA TYR A 173 14.66 -4.30 0.61
C TYR A 173 15.41 -3.07 0.06
N PHE A 174 14.72 -2.10 -0.55
CA PHE A 174 15.39 -0.90 -1.06
C PHE A 174 15.90 0.05 0.03
N ASN A 175 15.28 0.04 1.20
CA ASN A 175 15.67 0.84 2.35
C ASN A 175 16.95 0.30 3.00
N GLY A 176 17.21 -1.01 2.95
CA GLY A 176 18.45 -1.59 3.48
C GLY A 176 19.74 -1.06 2.84
N PHE A 177 19.67 -0.51 1.62
CA PHE A 177 20.83 0.16 1.00
C PHE A 177 21.12 1.56 1.55
N GLN A 178 20.22 2.14 2.36
CA GLN A 178 20.47 3.41 3.05
C GLN A 178 21.33 3.22 4.31
N ILE A 179 21.46 1.98 4.80
CA ILE A 179 22.37 1.63 5.89
C ILE A 179 23.80 1.83 5.38
N ARG A 180 24.51 2.81 5.97
CA ARG A 180 25.87 3.18 5.56
C ARG A 180 26.79 1.96 5.66
N ARG A 181 27.67 1.77 4.66
CA ARG A 181 28.87 0.93 4.82
C ARG A 181 29.72 1.55 5.93
N ARG A 182 29.59 1.10 7.18
CA ARG A 182 30.67 1.27 8.13
C ARG A 182 31.75 0.27 7.72
N PRO A 183 32.98 0.71 7.47
CA PRO A 183 34.09 -0.24 7.42
C PRO A 183 34.22 -0.86 8.82
N ASP A 184 34.31 -2.19 8.86
CA ASP A 184 34.77 -2.93 10.04
C ASP A 184 36.23 -2.58 10.34
#